data_AF-A0A495REH9-F1
#
_entry.id   AF-A0A495REH9-F1
#
_cell.length_a   1.000
_cell.length_b   1.000
_cell.length_c   1.000
_cell.angle_alpha   90.00
_cell.angle_beta   90.00
_cell.angle_gamma   90.00
#
_symmetry.space_group_name_H-M   'P 1'
#
loop_
_entity.id
_entity.type
_entity.pdbx_description
1 polymer ?
#
loop_
_entity_poly.entity_id
_entity_poly.type
_entity_poly.pdbx_seq_one_letter_code
_entity_poly.pdbx_strand_id
1 'polypeptide(L)'
;MKLLSILALLGFSFLVMAEDKTNAVKDAVSNVVSGIVSFSKNALSGVNQGVEEGRQDGESIDGARIISSHNTLAHYNIVLSISKVNQISAEHYEVIMVIRNNEAEPVRFINLFDSLNVILLDDEGFSSHLTNNYLDITVPAKAAIKSSWQFYGVEGKPDILRIYGQEIKVPQIIHD
;
A
#
# COMPACT_ATOMS: atom_id res chain seq x y z
N MET A 1 1.93 -0.23 -49.03
CA MET A 1 1.09 0.95 -49.34
C MET A 1 -0.23 0.47 -49.98
N LYS A 2 -1.15 -0.05 -49.17
CA LYS A 2 -2.49 -0.48 -49.59
C LYS A 2 -3.44 -0.29 -48.43
N LEU A 3 -4.69 0.05 -48.76
CA LEU A 3 -5.84 0.28 -47.89
C LEU A 3 -6.04 1.73 -47.43
N LEU A 4 -5.98 2.63 -48.41
CA LEU A 4 -6.85 3.81 -48.42
C LEU A 4 -7.91 3.57 -49.51
N SER A 5 -9.05 3.00 -49.13
CA SER A 5 -10.29 2.89 -49.93
C SER A 5 -11.41 2.66 -48.90
N ILE A 6 -11.89 3.73 -48.25
CA ILE A 6 -13.07 4.51 -48.70
C ILE A 6 -14.29 3.57 -48.70
N LEU A 7 -15.04 3.47 -47.60
CA LEU A 7 -16.07 4.44 -47.20
C LEU A 7 -17.03 4.78 -48.35
N ALA A 8 -17.87 3.83 -48.74
CA ALA A 8 -19.11 4.11 -49.47
C ALA A 8 -19.96 2.84 -49.56
N LEU A 9 -20.89 2.64 -48.62
CA LEU A 9 -22.23 2.14 -48.95
C LEU A 9 -23.16 2.31 -47.73
N LEU A 10 -23.64 3.53 -47.56
CA LEU A 10 -24.87 3.84 -46.85
C LEU A 10 -25.91 4.16 -47.93
N GLY A 11 -26.97 3.35 -48.04
CA GLY A 11 -28.07 3.67 -48.95
C GLY A 11 -29.16 2.61 -49.01
N PHE A 12 -30.30 2.94 -48.39
CA PHE A 12 -31.69 2.53 -48.73
C PHE A 12 -32.02 1.02 -48.72
N SER A 13 -32.99 0.54 -47.95
CA SER A 13 -34.41 0.91 -48.04
C SER A 13 -35.20 0.37 -46.83
N PHE A 14 -36.19 1.12 -46.34
CA PHE A 14 -37.23 0.63 -45.42
C PHE A 14 -38.45 0.10 -46.21
N LEU A 15 -39.21 -0.80 -45.56
CA LEU A 15 -40.50 -1.46 -45.91
C LEU A 15 -40.33 -2.80 -46.66
N VAL A 16 -40.88 -3.96 -46.25
CA VAL A 16 -42.15 -4.28 -45.57
C VAL A 16 -42.10 -5.69 -44.92
N MET A 17 -42.71 -5.79 -43.73
CA MET A 17 -43.41 -6.90 -43.06
C MET A 17 -43.05 -8.37 -43.37
N ALA A 18 -42.69 -9.14 -42.32
CA ALA A 18 -43.53 -10.22 -41.78
C ALA A 18 -42.79 -10.93 -40.61
N GLU A 19 -43.44 -10.89 -39.45
CA GLU A 19 -43.55 -11.96 -38.44
C GLU A 19 -42.31 -12.73 -37.91
N ASP A 20 -42.24 -12.73 -36.57
CA ASP A 20 -41.57 -13.70 -35.70
C ASP A 20 -40.05 -13.87 -35.80
N LYS A 21 -39.33 -13.16 -34.90
CA LYS A 21 -38.60 -13.78 -33.77
C LYS A 21 -37.80 -12.74 -33.00
N THR A 22 -38.40 -12.30 -31.90
CA THR A 22 -37.97 -11.27 -30.95
C THR A 22 -36.74 -11.63 -30.10
N ASN A 23 -35.83 -12.50 -30.56
CA ASN A 23 -34.76 -13.05 -29.69
C ASN A 23 -33.33 -12.99 -30.25
N ALA A 24 -33.07 -12.57 -31.49
CA ALA A 24 -31.70 -12.63 -32.06
C ALA A 24 -30.92 -11.29 -32.03
N VAL A 25 -31.60 -10.14 -31.93
CA VAL A 25 -30.96 -8.82 -32.04
C VAL A 25 -30.54 -8.24 -30.68
N LYS A 26 -31.11 -8.76 -29.58
CA LYS A 26 -30.78 -8.30 -28.22
C LYS A 26 -29.45 -8.86 -27.69
N ASP A 27 -29.05 -10.04 -28.16
CA ASP A 27 -27.83 -10.71 -27.69
C ASP A 27 -26.56 -10.23 -28.42
N ALA A 28 -26.68 -9.69 -29.63
CA ALA A 28 -25.53 -9.22 -30.41
C ALA A 28 -25.01 -7.84 -29.95
N VAL A 29 -25.84 -6.99 -29.36
CA VAL A 29 -25.44 -5.65 -28.89
C VAL A 29 -24.90 -5.67 -27.45
N SER A 30 -25.24 -6.68 -26.66
CA SER A 30 -24.80 -6.77 -25.26
C SER A 30 -23.35 -7.28 -25.10
N ASN A 31 -22.80 -8.01 -26.07
CA ASN A 31 -21.48 -8.65 -25.94
C ASN A 31 -20.29 -7.77 -26.35
N VAL A 32 -20.52 -6.64 -27.03
CA VAL A 32 -19.43 -5.74 -27.47
C VAL A 32 -19.17 -4.59 -26.47
N VAL A 33 -20.10 -4.27 -25.58
CA VAL A 33 -19.92 -3.19 -24.59
C VAL A 33 -19.19 -3.67 -23.32
N SER A 34 -19.18 -4.98 -23.03
CA SER A 34 -18.47 -5.53 -21.86
C SER A 34 -16.98 -5.83 -22.08
N GLY A 35 -16.54 -5.96 -23.34
CA GLY A 35 -15.15 -6.33 -23.67
C GLY A 35 -14.13 -5.18 -23.59
N ILE A 36 -14.57 -3.93 -23.67
CA ILE A 36 -13.68 -2.75 -23.72
C ILE A 36 -13.44 -2.16 -22.33
N VAL A 37 -14.41 -2.24 -21.41
CA VAL A 37 -14.27 -1.70 -20.04
C VAL A 37 -13.29 -2.54 -19.20
N SER A 38 -13.18 -3.84 -19.46
CA SER A 38 -12.31 -4.75 -18.70
C SER A 38 -10.83 -4.63 -19.08
N PHE A 39 -10.50 -4.40 -20.36
CA PHE A 39 -9.11 -4.26 -20.82
C PHE A 39 -8.46 -2.96 -20.31
N SER A 40 -9.20 -1.85 -20.23
CA SER A 40 -8.66 -0.58 -19.71
C SER A 40 -8.41 -0.61 -18.20
N LYS A 41 -9.29 -1.25 -17.42
CA LYS A 41 -9.10 -1.40 -15.97
C LYS A 41 -7.94 -2.34 -15.62
N ASN A 42 -7.84 -3.47 -16.35
CA ASN A 42 -6.81 -4.47 -16.08
C ASN A 42 -5.41 -4.03 -16.54
N ALA A 43 -5.30 -3.21 -17.59
CA ALA A 43 -4.02 -2.64 -18.01
C ALA A 43 -3.53 -1.56 -17.02
N LEU A 44 -4.41 -0.69 -16.51
CA LEU A 44 -4.04 0.32 -15.52
C LEU A 44 -3.71 -0.31 -14.16
N SER A 45 -4.46 -1.33 -13.73
CA SER A 45 -4.15 -2.09 -12.52
C SER A 45 -2.83 -2.85 -12.67
N GLY A 46 -2.58 -3.47 -13.84
CA GLY A 46 -1.34 -4.20 -14.11
C GLY A 46 -0.09 -3.32 -14.16
N VAL A 47 -0.19 -2.06 -14.60
CA VAL A 47 0.95 -1.12 -14.58
C VAL A 47 1.25 -0.64 -13.16
N ASN A 48 0.24 -0.28 -12.36
CA ASN A 48 0.44 0.11 -10.97
C ASN A 48 0.92 -1.06 -10.10
N GLN A 49 0.37 -2.25 -10.36
CA GLN A 49 0.78 -3.49 -9.71
C GLN A 49 2.20 -3.87 -10.12
N GLY A 50 2.59 -3.76 -11.39
CA GLY A 50 3.95 -4.05 -11.84
C GLY A 50 5.02 -3.06 -11.34
N VAL A 51 4.68 -1.79 -11.15
CA VAL A 51 5.59 -0.80 -10.54
C VAL A 51 5.77 -1.06 -9.04
N GLU A 52 4.68 -1.43 -8.36
CA GLU A 52 4.71 -1.73 -6.93
C GLU A 52 5.39 -3.09 -6.67
N GLU A 53 5.05 -4.15 -7.40
CA GLU A 53 5.71 -5.45 -7.35
C GLU A 53 7.20 -5.32 -7.71
N GLY A 54 7.57 -4.56 -8.75
CA GLY A 54 8.98 -4.32 -9.09
C GLY A 54 9.78 -3.59 -8.01
N ARG A 55 9.11 -2.77 -7.19
CA ARG A 55 9.71 -2.08 -6.03
C ARG A 55 9.72 -2.93 -4.76
N GLN A 56 8.79 -3.88 -4.63
CA GLN A 56 8.67 -4.80 -3.50
C GLN A 56 9.55 -6.06 -3.64
N ASP A 57 9.69 -6.59 -4.87
CA ASP A 57 10.41 -7.83 -5.18
C ASP A 57 11.87 -7.59 -5.63
N GLY A 58 12.25 -6.33 -5.88
CA GLY A 58 13.62 -5.98 -6.24
C GLY A 58 14.54 -6.10 -5.02
N GLU A 59 15.51 -7.03 -5.06
CA GLU A 59 16.69 -6.92 -4.22
C GLU A 59 17.27 -5.51 -4.42
N SER A 60 17.54 -4.81 -3.32
CA SER A 60 18.13 -3.49 -3.45
C SER A 60 19.52 -3.61 -4.10
N ILE A 61 19.97 -2.57 -4.80
CA ILE A 61 21.27 -2.57 -5.50
C ILE A 61 22.43 -2.90 -4.54
N ASP A 62 22.27 -2.60 -3.26
CA ASP A 62 23.22 -2.88 -2.18
C ASP A 62 22.96 -4.20 -1.42
N GLY A 63 22.07 -5.05 -1.92
CA GLY A 63 21.73 -6.36 -1.34
C GLY A 63 20.82 -6.28 -0.11
N ALA A 64 20.24 -5.11 0.18
CA ALA A 64 19.27 -4.99 1.27
C ALA A 64 17.93 -5.65 0.89
N ARG A 65 17.38 -6.44 1.82
CA ARG A 65 16.03 -6.98 1.74
C ARG A 65 15.02 -5.88 2.07
N ILE A 66 13.96 -5.78 1.29
CA ILE A 66 12.99 -4.69 1.40
C ILE A 66 11.80 -5.08 2.29
N ILE A 67 11.45 -4.20 3.25
CA ILE A 67 10.21 -4.24 4.03
C ILE A 67 9.34 -3.07 3.60
N SER A 68 8.19 -3.38 3.03
CA SER A 68 7.25 -2.39 2.48
C SER A 68 5.78 -2.70 2.80
N SER A 69 5.51 -3.88 3.37
CA SER A 69 4.18 -4.39 3.64
C SER A 69 4.18 -5.41 4.79
N HIS A 70 2.99 -5.74 5.29
CA HIS A 70 2.79 -6.78 6.30
C HIS A 70 3.45 -8.11 5.89
N ASN A 71 3.27 -8.51 4.63
CA ASN A 71 3.77 -9.78 4.11
C ASN A 71 5.31 -9.82 4.11
N THR A 72 5.95 -8.74 3.64
CA THR A 72 7.43 -8.65 3.69
C THR A 72 7.94 -8.61 5.13
N LEU A 73 7.26 -7.90 6.04
CA LEU A 73 7.65 -7.85 7.45
C LEU A 73 7.54 -9.22 8.11
N ALA A 74 6.46 -9.97 7.83
CA ALA A 74 6.23 -11.31 8.37
C ALA A 74 7.15 -12.39 7.76
N HIS A 75 7.68 -12.15 6.55
CA HIS A 75 8.56 -13.09 5.87
C HIS A 75 9.97 -13.16 6.47
N TYR A 76 10.46 -12.04 7.03
CA TYR A 76 11.81 -11.95 7.58
C TYR A 76 11.82 -12.00 9.12
N ASN A 77 12.92 -12.47 9.70
CA ASN A 77 13.12 -12.56 11.14
C ASN A 77 13.50 -11.20 11.73
N ILE A 78 12.51 -10.30 11.75
CA ILE A 78 12.61 -8.96 12.33
C ILE A 78 11.87 -8.94 13.66
N VAL A 79 12.50 -8.36 14.69
CA VAL A 79 11.83 -8.09 15.97
C VAL A 79 11.66 -6.58 16.13
N LEU A 80 10.40 -6.17 16.28
CA LEU A 80 10.00 -4.80 16.58
C LEU A 80 9.57 -4.69 18.04
N SER A 81 10.09 -3.69 18.75
CA SER A 81 9.64 -3.39 20.11
C SER A 81 9.78 -1.90 20.42
N ILE A 82 9.00 -1.43 21.40
CA ILE A 82 9.10 -0.07 21.92
C ILE A 82 10.08 -0.06 23.08
N SER A 83 11.12 0.76 22.99
CA SER A 83 12.09 0.98 24.08
C SER A 83 11.61 2.03 25.07
N LYS A 84 10.93 3.07 24.61
CA LYS A 84 10.48 4.19 25.43
C LYS A 84 9.39 4.97 24.70
N VAL A 85 8.49 5.58 25.47
CA VAL A 85 7.59 6.63 24.99
C VAL A 85 7.82 7.86 25.84
N ASN A 86 8.02 9.01 25.20
CA ASN A 86 8.13 10.31 25.85
C ASN A 86 6.96 11.18 25.38
N GLN A 87 6.22 11.78 26.32
CA GLN A 87 5.32 12.88 26.00
C GLN A 87 6.16 14.15 25.96
N ILE A 88 6.31 14.73 24.77
CA ILE A 88 7.10 15.96 24.54
C ILE A 88 6.25 17.19 24.86
N SER A 89 4.96 17.16 24.51
CA SER A 89 3.93 18.13 24.93
C SER A 89 2.54 17.48 24.92
N ALA A 90 1.48 18.23 25.21
CA ALA A 90 0.11 17.70 25.41
C ALA A 90 -0.31 16.68 24.34
N GLU A 91 -0.10 16.99 23.06
CA GLU A 91 -0.51 16.18 21.91
C GLU A 91 0.67 15.75 21.03
N HIS A 92 1.87 15.71 21.60
CA HIS A 92 3.11 15.39 20.87
C HIS A 92 3.89 14.32 21.62
N TYR A 93 4.03 13.17 20.98
CA TYR A 93 4.74 12.02 21.53
C TYR A 93 5.93 11.62 20.67
N GLU A 94 6.99 11.20 21.35
CA GLU A 94 8.12 10.49 20.78
C GLU A 94 8.06 9.02 21.21
N VAL A 95 8.06 8.11 20.23
CA VAL A 95 8.18 6.67 20.45
C VAL A 95 9.57 6.23 19.99
N ILE A 96 10.38 5.73 20.91
CA ILE A 96 11.69 5.15 20.61
C ILE A 96 11.51 3.67 20.28
N MET A 97 11.61 3.34 19.01
CA MET A 97 11.56 1.97 18.51
C MET A 97 12.92 1.28 18.59
N VAL A 98 12.91 -0.01 18.90
CA VAL A 98 14.01 -0.94 18.68
C VAL A 98 13.63 -1.83 17.52
N ILE A 99 14.46 -1.82 16.48
CA ILE A 99 14.29 -2.65 15.30
C ILE A 99 15.48 -3.59 15.23
N ARG A 100 15.21 -4.90 15.33
CA ARG A 100 16.23 -5.95 15.26
C ARG A 100 16.13 -6.69 13.96
N ASN A 101 17.24 -6.80 13.27
CA ASN A 101 17.39 -7.63 12.11
C ASN A 101 18.17 -8.90 12.49
N ASN A 102 17.51 -10.06 12.46
CA ASN A 102 18.18 -11.34 12.64
C ASN A 102 18.54 -12.02 11.30
N GLU A 103 18.33 -11.39 10.16
CA GLU A 103 18.76 -11.87 8.84
C GLU A 103 20.28 -11.73 8.65
N ALA A 104 20.81 -12.40 7.63
CA ALA A 104 22.22 -12.33 7.25
C ALA A 104 22.54 -11.11 6.38
N GLU A 105 21.53 -10.49 5.79
CA GLU A 105 21.61 -9.32 4.93
C GLU A 105 21.03 -8.08 5.65
N PRO A 106 21.41 -6.86 5.24
CA PRO A 106 20.71 -5.65 5.67
C PRO A 106 19.23 -5.71 5.29
N VAL A 107 18.40 -5.07 6.10
CA VAL A 107 16.96 -4.97 5.88
C VAL A 107 16.57 -3.51 5.84
N ARG A 108 15.86 -3.09 4.79
CA ARG A 108 15.45 -1.70 4.56
C ARG A 108 13.93 -1.56 4.58
N PHE A 109 13.45 -0.80 5.54
CA PHE A 109 12.07 -0.38 5.69
C PHE A 109 11.86 0.85 4.80
N ILE A 110 10.85 0.81 3.93
CA ILE A 110 10.56 1.88 2.96
C ILE A 110 9.11 2.33 3.04
N ASN A 111 8.80 3.52 2.55
CA ASN A 111 7.45 4.12 2.61
C ASN A 111 6.90 4.27 4.03
N LEU A 112 7.76 4.53 5.02
CA LEU A 112 7.32 4.70 6.41
C LEU A 112 6.41 5.92 6.60
N PHE A 113 6.54 6.94 5.74
CA PHE A 113 5.73 8.15 5.75
C PHE A 113 4.35 7.99 5.07
N ASP A 114 4.09 6.84 4.41
CA ASP A 114 2.75 6.57 3.92
C ASP A 114 1.81 6.46 5.12
N SER A 115 0.72 7.22 5.09
CA SER A 115 -0.26 7.36 6.18
C SER A 115 -0.76 6.02 6.74
N LEU A 116 -0.72 4.94 5.96
CA LEU A 116 -1.20 3.62 6.38
C LEU A 116 -0.12 2.69 6.93
N ASN A 117 1.16 3.05 6.77
CA ASN A 117 2.27 2.16 7.11
C ASN A 117 2.77 2.33 8.55
N VAL A 118 2.68 3.54 9.12
CA VAL A 118 3.03 3.79 10.52
C VAL A 118 1.95 4.65 11.17
N ILE A 119 1.18 4.03 12.07
CA ILE A 119 0.06 4.66 12.77
C ILE A 119 0.24 4.45 14.26
N LEU A 120 0.12 5.53 15.03
CA LEU A 120 -0.08 5.47 16.47
C LEU A 120 -1.58 5.61 16.75
N LEU A 121 -2.15 4.64 17.47
CA LEU A 121 -3.53 4.70 17.96
C LEU A 121 -3.51 5.05 19.44
N ASP A 122 -4.39 5.94 19.84
CA ASP A 122 -4.66 6.20 21.25
C ASP A 122 -5.61 5.17 21.87
N ASP A 123 -5.90 5.33 23.16
CA ASP A 123 -6.77 4.47 23.96
C ASP A 123 -8.26 4.51 23.57
N GLU A 124 -8.64 5.48 22.73
CA GLU A 124 -9.97 5.57 22.12
C GLU A 124 -9.99 5.09 20.66
N GLY A 125 -8.81 4.78 20.09
CA GLY A 125 -8.65 4.26 18.73
C GLY A 125 -8.51 5.34 17.65
N PHE A 126 -8.29 6.60 18.01
CA PHE A 126 -7.96 7.65 17.03
C PHE A 126 -6.52 7.50 16.54
N SER A 127 -6.32 7.77 15.25
CA SER A 127 -5.03 7.58 14.57
C SER A 127 -4.24 8.87 14.44
N SER A 128 -2.96 8.81 14.78
CA SER A 128 -1.95 9.82 14.47
C SER A 128 -0.84 9.21 13.61
N HIS A 129 -0.36 9.96 12.62
CA HIS A 129 0.62 9.47 11.65
C HIS A 129 2.04 9.88 12.02
N LEU A 130 3.02 9.10 11.55
CA LEU A 130 4.43 9.43 11.68
C LEU A 130 4.73 10.78 11.01
N THR A 131 5.34 11.71 11.75
CA THR A 131 5.65 13.05 11.22
C THR A 131 7.12 13.23 10.83
N ASN A 132 8.00 12.30 11.20
CA ASN A 132 9.40 12.35 10.80
C ASN A 132 9.55 11.93 9.34
N ASN A 133 10.29 12.72 8.57
CA ASN A 133 10.63 12.42 7.16
C ASN A 133 11.72 11.34 7.04
N TYR A 134 11.56 10.19 7.70
CA TYR A 134 12.33 9.02 7.32
C TYR A 134 11.80 8.54 5.97
N LEU A 135 12.60 8.74 4.91
CA LEU A 135 12.32 8.10 3.63
C LEU A 135 12.38 6.58 3.82
N ASP A 136 13.53 6.11 4.32
CA ASP A 136 13.80 4.71 4.59
C ASP A 136 14.58 4.54 5.91
N ILE A 137 14.46 3.36 6.52
CA ILE A 137 15.29 2.92 7.66
C ILE A 137 16.00 1.63 7.28
N THR A 138 17.34 1.63 7.30
CA THR A 138 18.14 0.41 7.07
C THR A 138 18.70 -0.12 8.37
N VAL A 139 18.48 -1.41 8.64
CA VAL A 139 19.02 -2.13 9.79
C VAL A 139 20.10 -3.10 9.29
N PRO A 140 21.35 -2.99 9.77
CA PRO A 140 22.41 -3.91 9.38
C PRO A 140 22.08 -5.37 9.71
N ALA A 141 22.70 -6.30 9.00
CA ALA A 141 22.61 -7.73 9.29
C ALA A 141 22.97 -8.04 10.75
N LYS A 142 22.25 -8.96 11.38
CA LYS A 142 22.50 -9.43 12.76
C LYS A 142 22.66 -8.31 13.79
N ALA A 143 21.99 -7.18 13.61
CA ALA A 143 22.12 -6.01 14.46
C ALA A 143 20.74 -5.45 14.87
N ALA A 144 20.77 -4.51 15.80
CA ALA A 144 19.59 -3.73 16.17
C ALA A 144 19.92 -2.24 16.18
N ILE A 145 18.94 -1.43 15.83
CA ILE A 145 19.01 0.03 15.92
C ILE A 145 17.92 0.55 16.85
N LYS A 146 18.11 1.78 17.33
CA LYS A 146 17.05 2.58 17.93
C LYS A 146 16.63 3.66 16.93
N SER A 147 15.33 3.86 16.75
CA SER A 147 14.78 4.91 15.88
C SER A 147 13.76 5.74 16.65
N SER A 148 13.84 7.07 16.54
CA SER A 148 12.93 8.01 17.23
C SER A 148 11.82 8.42 16.29
N TRP A 149 10.57 8.08 16.63
CA TRP A 149 9.40 8.35 15.80
C TRP A 149 8.50 9.37 16.49
N GLN A 150 8.16 10.43 15.79
CA GLN A 150 7.35 11.53 16.34
C GLN A 150 5.93 11.46 15.80
N PHE A 151 4.97 11.76 16.67
CA PHE A 151 3.54 11.79 16.39
C PHE A 151 2.93 13.03 17.01
N TYR A 152 2.18 13.78 16.21
CA TYR A 152 1.48 15.01 16.64
C TYR A 152 -0.04 14.81 16.54
N GLY A 153 -0.79 15.61 17.30
CA GLY A 153 -2.26 15.53 17.34
C GLY A 153 -2.75 14.24 17.99
N VAL A 154 -2.01 13.72 18.97
CA VAL A 154 -2.43 12.56 19.76
C VAL A 154 -3.20 13.09 20.98
N GLU A 155 -4.53 13.15 20.89
CA GLU A 155 -5.38 13.73 21.95
C GLU A 155 -5.50 12.80 23.18
N GLY A 156 -5.50 11.48 22.96
CA GLY A 156 -5.54 10.45 24.00
C GLY A 156 -4.17 9.92 24.46
N LYS A 157 -4.18 8.82 25.21
CA LYS A 157 -2.95 8.12 25.61
C LYS A 157 -2.54 7.14 24.51
N PRO A 158 -1.28 7.15 24.06
CA PRO A 158 -0.79 6.15 23.10
C PRO A 158 -1.03 4.71 23.59
N ASP A 159 -1.67 3.89 22.76
CA ASP A 159 -2.07 2.53 23.12
C ASP A 159 -1.52 1.45 22.19
N ILE A 160 -1.59 1.67 20.88
CA ILE A 160 -1.12 0.72 19.86
C ILE A 160 -0.26 1.45 18.84
N LEU A 161 0.94 0.95 18.59
CA LEU A 161 1.72 1.33 17.40
C LEU A 161 1.53 0.25 16.33
N ARG A 162 1.00 0.64 15.18
CA ARG A 162 0.81 -0.23 14.01
C ARG A 162 1.85 0.08 12.94
N ILE A 163 2.60 -0.94 12.53
CA ILE A 163 3.68 -0.86 11.52
C ILE A 163 3.40 -1.88 10.43
N TYR A 164 3.11 -1.43 9.21
CA TYR A 164 2.64 -2.27 8.10
C TYR A 164 1.56 -3.28 8.53
N GLY A 165 0.58 -2.83 9.33
CA GLY A 165 -0.47 -3.69 9.86
C GLY A 165 -0.09 -4.56 11.06
N GLN A 166 1.20 -4.72 11.41
CA GLN A 166 1.60 -5.38 12.66
C GLN A 166 1.40 -4.45 13.85
N GLU A 167 0.69 -4.93 14.88
CA GLU A 167 0.38 -4.15 16.07
C GLU A 167 1.36 -4.44 17.22
N ILE A 168 1.78 -3.39 17.91
CA ILE A 168 2.65 -3.43 19.07
C ILE A 168 1.96 -2.63 20.17
N LYS A 169 1.70 -3.27 21.31
CA LYS A 169 1.14 -2.58 22.48
C LYS A 169 2.14 -1.55 22.99
N VAL A 170 1.69 -0.32 23.15
CA VAL A 170 2.48 0.75 23.75
C VAL A 170 2.60 0.50 25.25
N PRO A 171 3.82 0.40 25.81
CA PRO A 171 4.01 0.31 27.25
C PRO A 171 3.43 1.54 27.93
N GLN A 172 2.63 1.33 28.97
CA GLN A 172 2.09 2.43 29.76
C GLN A 172 3.24 3.18 30.42
N ILE A 173 3.24 4.52 30.29
CA ILE A 173 4.22 5.37 30.95
C ILE A 173 3.91 5.32 32.45
N ILE A 174 4.72 4.57 33.20
CA ILE A 174 4.68 4.64 34.67
C ILE A 174 5.46 5.89 35.06
N HIS A 175 4.74 6.90 35.56
CA HIS A 175 5.36 8.02 36.23
C HIS A 175 5.77 7.55 37.64
N ASP A 176 7.07 7.41 37.86
CA ASP A 176 7.64 7.30 39.21
C ASP A 176 7.73 8.68 39.88
#